data_AF-A0A2D5PP11-F1
#
_entry.id   AF-A0A2D5PP11-F1
#
_cell.length_a   1.000
_cell.length_b   1.000
_cell.length_c   1.000
_cell.angle_alpha   90.00
_cell.angle_beta   90.00
_cell.angle_gamma   90.00
#
_symmetry.space_group_name_H-M   'P 1'
#
loop_
_entity.id
_entity.type
_entity.pdbx_description
1 polymer ?
#
loop_
_entity_poly.entity_id
_entity_poly.type
_entity_poly.pdbx_seq_one_letter_code
_entity_poly.pdbx_strand_id
1 'polypeptide(L)'
;MNKYLFSIILATTLSNSIFAIEGTTEPTLKKGDQWVLETRSNKLSPTNSEVLYFMSSDAINTYNARQFGDWDSFSIVDTRNLERLNTGDTLEIVKPRFNNKIYEVKLMNGFNKNRNFFIITDDLKNNFKQMELDK
;
A
#
# COMPACT_ATOMS: atom_id res chain seq x y z
N MET A 1 52.37 24.80 -48.16
CA MET A 1 51.06 24.62 -48.83
C MET A 1 50.26 23.66 -47.93
N ASN A 2 49.45 24.19 -47.00
CA ASN A 2 47.98 24.23 -47.10
C ASN A 2 47.38 22.80 -47.11
N LYS A 3 46.58 22.31 -46.15
CA LYS A 3 45.37 22.90 -45.53
C LYS A 3 44.79 21.89 -44.49
N TYR A 4 44.19 22.41 -43.41
CA TYR A 4 43.03 21.94 -42.59
C TYR A 4 42.70 20.43 -42.48
N LEU A 5 42.30 19.87 -41.34
CA LEU A 5 41.04 20.17 -40.64
C LEU A 5 41.00 19.55 -39.23
N PHE A 6 40.36 20.32 -38.35
CA PHE A 6 39.83 20.01 -37.03
C PHE A 6 39.30 18.57 -36.87
N SER A 7 39.73 17.89 -35.80
CA SER A 7 39.01 16.73 -35.26
C SER A 7 38.04 17.22 -34.17
N ILE A 8 36.74 17.06 -34.43
CA ILE A 8 35.65 17.40 -33.52
C ILE A 8 35.50 16.25 -32.52
N ILE A 9 35.80 16.51 -31.24
CA ILE A 9 35.46 15.60 -30.13
C ILE A 9 33.97 15.81 -29.85
N LEU A 10 33.13 14.89 -30.31
CA LEU A 10 31.72 14.86 -29.97
C LEU A 10 31.55 14.24 -28.58
N ALA A 11 31.56 15.09 -27.54
CA ALA A 11 31.18 14.68 -26.19
C ALA A 11 29.65 14.51 -26.15
N THR A 12 29.16 13.29 -26.33
CA THR A 12 27.77 12.95 -26.03
C THR A 12 27.61 12.89 -24.52
N THR A 13 27.16 13.98 -23.90
CA THR A 13 26.65 13.95 -22.54
C THR A 13 25.35 13.15 -22.54
N LEU A 14 25.40 11.92 -22.04
CA LEU A 14 24.21 11.20 -21.60
C LEU A 14 23.61 12.01 -20.44
N SER A 15 22.62 12.83 -20.76
CA SER A 15 21.76 13.44 -19.74
C SER A 15 20.98 12.32 -19.07
N ASN A 16 21.49 11.83 -17.94
CA ASN A 16 20.68 11.15 -16.96
C ASN A 16 19.66 12.17 -16.44
N SER A 17 18.49 12.22 -17.06
CA SER A 17 17.33 12.83 -16.42
C SER A 17 16.99 11.96 -15.22
N ILE A 18 17.52 12.32 -14.06
CA ILE A 18 16.97 11.88 -12.79
C ILE A 18 15.57 12.50 -12.78
N PHE A 19 14.56 11.68 -13.10
CA PHE A 19 13.19 11.99 -12.70
C PHE A 19 13.21 12.04 -11.18
N ALA A 20 13.33 13.25 -10.63
CA ALA A 20 12.88 13.51 -9.29
C ALA A 20 11.38 13.20 -9.33
N ILE A 21 11.02 12.01 -8.86
CA ILE A 21 9.65 11.75 -8.43
C ILE A 21 9.48 12.75 -7.30
N GLU A 22 8.79 13.85 -7.60
CA GLU A 22 8.25 14.75 -6.61
C GLU A 22 7.19 13.93 -5.87
N GLY A 23 7.68 13.08 -4.96
CA GLY A 23 6.85 12.35 -4.04
C GLY A 23 6.24 13.42 -3.17
N THR A 24 5.00 13.77 -3.47
CA THR A 24 4.10 14.32 -2.48
C THR A 24 4.25 13.42 -1.27
N THR A 25 5.00 13.88 -0.26
CA THR A 25 5.19 13.17 1.00
C THR A 25 3.87 13.32 1.74
N GLU A 26 2.85 12.61 1.25
CA GLU A 26 1.70 12.21 2.03
C GLU A 26 2.23 11.78 3.39
N PRO A 27 1.78 12.41 4.49
CA PRO A 27 2.35 12.15 5.80
C PRO A 27 2.29 10.65 6.06
N THR A 28 3.46 10.06 6.27
CA THR A 28 3.57 8.64 6.55
C THR A 28 2.85 8.34 7.86
N LEU A 29 1.96 7.35 7.84
CA LEU A 29 1.21 6.92 9.02
C LEU A 29 2.18 6.53 10.13
N LYS A 30 1.92 6.97 11.36
CA LYS A 30 2.85 6.76 12.46
C LYS A 30 2.58 5.39 13.09
N LYS A 31 3.66 4.73 13.51
CA LYS A 31 3.55 3.51 14.29
C LYS A 31 2.77 3.80 15.58
N GLY A 32 1.82 2.93 15.90
CA GLY A 32 0.93 3.06 17.06
C GLY A 32 -0.33 3.87 16.79
N ASP A 33 -0.47 4.52 15.63
CA ASP A 33 -1.73 5.14 15.24
C ASP A 33 -2.82 4.07 15.20
N GLN A 34 -3.97 4.37 15.77
CA GLN A 34 -5.11 3.47 15.75
C GLN A 34 -6.19 3.97 14.81
N TRP A 35 -6.78 3.05 14.08
CA TRP A 35 -7.75 3.31 13.02
C TRP A 35 -8.97 2.42 13.22
N VAL A 36 -10.17 2.97 13.02
CA VAL A 36 -11.44 2.24 13.12
C VAL A 36 -12.10 2.14 11.75
N LEU A 37 -12.59 0.96 11.39
CA LEU A 37 -13.30 0.74 10.14
C LEU A 37 -14.67 1.43 10.19
N GLU A 38 -14.88 2.45 9.35
CA GLU A 38 -16.12 3.24 9.31
C GLU A 38 -17.06 2.77 8.19
N THR A 39 -16.52 2.25 7.09
CA THR A 39 -17.36 1.78 5.98
C THR A 39 -18.17 0.55 6.36
N ARG A 40 -19.31 0.38 5.68
CA ARG A 40 -20.21 -0.76 5.88
C ARG A 40 -19.51 -2.05 5.43
N SER A 41 -19.20 -2.91 6.39
CA SER A 41 -18.50 -4.17 6.18
C SER A 41 -19.14 -5.26 7.03
N ASN A 42 -19.35 -6.43 6.43
CA ASN A 42 -19.86 -7.61 7.13
C ASN A 42 -18.95 -8.80 6.80
N LYS A 43 -18.23 -9.30 7.81
CA LYS A 43 -17.29 -10.42 7.66
C LYS A 43 -17.92 -11.73 7.16
N LEU A 44 -19.23 -11.90 7.34
CA LEU A 44 -19.97 -13.06 6.86
C LEU A 44 -20.34 -12.93 5.37
N SER A 45 -20.22 -11.75 4.77
CA SER A 45 -20.49 -11.51 3.36
C SER A 45 -19.18 -11.57 2.55
N PRO A 46 -19.06 -12.49 1.58
CA PRO A 46 -17.87 -12.55 0.74
C PRO A 46 -17.64 -11.31 -0.14
N THR A 47 -18.71 -10.59 -0.47
CA THR A 47 -18.67 -9.46 -1.43
C THR A 47 -18.71 -8.10 -0.77
N ASN A 48 -19.20 -8.02 0.47
CA ASN A 48 -19.42 -6.75 1.18
C ASN A 48 -18.59 -6.71 2.47
N SER A 49 -17.37 -7.20 2.41
CA SER A 49 -16.43 -7.16 3.52
C SER A 49 -15.13 -6.48 3.10
N GLU A 50 -14.68 -5.54 3.90
CA GLU A 50 -13.29 -5.13 3.92
C GLU A 50 -12.41 -6.28 4.41
N VAL A 51 -11.19 -6.34 3.90
CA VAL A 51 -10.28 -7.45 4.14
C VAL A 51 -8.89 -6.99 4.53
N LEU A 52 -8.26 -7.75 5.40
CA LEU A 52 -6.83 -7.74 5.63
C LEU A 52 -6.21 -8.98 5.00
N TYR A 53 -4.95 -8.85 4.59
CA TYR A 53 -4.19 -9.94 3.98
C TYR A 53 -3.27 -10.57 5.03
N PHE A 54 -3.21 -11.90 5.10
CA PHE A 54 -2.19 -12.57 5.93
C PHE A 54 -0.78 -12.41 5.35
N MET A 55 -0.65 -12.36 4.02
CA MET A 55 0.62 -12.26 3.31
C MET A 55 0.79 -10.87 2.68
N SER A 56 1.99 -10.32 2.78
CA SER A 56 2.30 -9.01 2.19
C SER A 56 2.33 -9.06 0.65
N SER A 57 2.69 -10.22 0.08
CA SER A 57 2.63 -10.50 -1.36
C SER A 57 1.22 -10.32 -1.91
N ASP A 58 0.22 -10.84 -1.20
CA ASP A 58 -1.17 -10.81 -1.64
C ASP A 58 -1.71 -9.38 -1.66
N ALA A 59 -1.36 -8.59 -0.62
CA ALA A 59 -1.70 -7.16 -0.56
C ALA A 59 -1.04 -6.35 -1.67
N ILE A 60 0.27 -6.52 -1.91
CA ILE A 60 0.98 -5.73 -2.94
C ILE A 60 0.59 -6.14 -4.36
N ASN A 61 0.34 -7.43 -4.61
CA ASN A 61 -0.14 -7.91 -5.90
C ASN A 61 -1.54 -7.35 -6.19
N THR A 62 -2.43 -7.35 -5.19
CA THR A 62 -3.75 -6.75 -5.33
C THR A 62 -3.68 -5.24 -5.56
N TYR A 63 -2.78 -4.53 -4.88
CA TYR A 63 -2.51 -3.12 -5.17
C TYR A 63 -2.07 -2.93 -6.63
N ASN A 64 -1.08 -3.69 -7.12
CA ASN A 64 -0.58 -3.58 -8.48
C ASN A 64 -1.67 -3.93 -9.52
N ALA A 65 -2.49 -4.96 -9.28
CA ALA A 65 -3.62 -5.32 -10.13
C ALA A 65 -4.59 -4.14 -10.31
N ARG A 66 -4.91 -3.43 -9.22
CA ARG A 66 -5.77 -2.24 -9.26
C ARG A 66 -5.11 -1.07 -9.99
N GLN A 67 -3.80 -0.86 -9.82
CA GLN A 67 -3.07 0.23 -10.46
C GLN A 67 -2.91 0.03 -11.97
N PHE A 68 -2.66 -1.21 -12.41
CA PHE A 68 -2.36 -1.52 -13.81
C PHE A 68 -3.56 -2.10 -14.59
N GLY A 69 -4.65 -2.45 -13.91
CA GLY A 69 -5.83 -3.06 -14.52
C GLY A 69 -5.62 -4.50 -15.00
N ASP A 70 -4.50 -5.12 -14.65
CA ASP A 70 -4.16 -6.49 -15.05
C ASP A 70 -4.49 -7.46 -13.90
N TRP A 71 -5.66 -8.09 -13.95
CA TRP A 71 -6.02 -9.07 -12.92
C TRP A 71 -5.45 -10.46 -13.23
N ASP A 72 -5.17 -10.78 -14.48
CA ASP A 72 -4.72 -12.10 -14.91
C ASP A 72 -3.29 -12.40 -14.44
N SER A 73 -2.43 -11.39 -14.40
CA SER A 73 -1.04 -11.52 -13.91
C SER A 73 -0.92 -11.49 -12.38
N PHE A 74 -1.93 -10.96 -11.67
CA PHE A 74 -1.85 -10.64 -10.24
C PHE A 74 -2.89 -11.35 -9.34
N SER A 75 -3.79 -12.19 -9.88
CA SER A 75 -4.85 -12.89 -9.12
C SER A 75 -4.62 -14.41 -9.13
N ILE A 76 -4.62 -15.12 -8.00
CA ILE A 76 -5.75 -15.31 -7.10
C ILE A 76 -5.25 -15.22 -5.66
N VAL A 77 -5.69 -14.21 -4.91
CA VAL A 77 -5.53 -14.24 -3.45
C VAL A 77 -6.45 -15.34 -2.93
N ASP A 78 -5.86 -16.35 -2.29
CA ASP A 78 -6.65 -17.38 -1.64
C ASP A 78 -7.56 -16.72 -0.60
N THR A 79 -8.86 -16.96 -0.69
CA THR A 79 -9.82 -16.38 0.26
C THR A 79 -9.55 -16.82 1.70
N ARG A 80 -8.87 -17.95 1.90
CA ARG A 80 -8.38 -18.42 3.20
C ARG A 80 -7.24 -17.54 3.74
N ASN A 81 -6.56 -16.82 2.85
CA ASN A 81 -5.51 -15.88 3.19
C ASN A 81 -6.04 -14.46 3.53
N LEU A 82 -7.36 -14.31 3.70
CA LEU A 82 -8.00 -13.05 4.04
C LEU A 82 -8.62 -13.11 5.45
N GLU A 83 -8.45 -12.03 6.21
CA GLU A 83 -9.27 -11.74 7.39
C GLU A 83 -10.34 -10.73 6.99
N ARG A 84 -11.60 -11.12 7.07
CA ARG A 84 -12.73 -10.25 6.76
C ARG A 84 -13.13 -9.47 8.01
N LEU A 85 -13.34 -8.17 7.84
CA LEU A 85 -13.66 -7.25 8.94
C LEU A 85 -15.14 -6.94 9.02
N ASN A 86 -15.60 -6.57 10.21
CA ASN A 86 -16.87 -5.90 10.43
C ASN A 86 -16.66 -4.40 10.62
N THR A 87 -17.65 -3.58 10.26
CA THR A 87 -17.67 -2.17 10.66
C THR A 87 -17.44 -2.04 12.17
N GLY A 88 -16.55 -1.12 12.56
CA GLY A 88 -16.11 -0.94 13.94
C GLY A 88 -14.89 -1.77 14.35
N ASP A 89 -14.38 -2.65 13.48
CA ASP A 89 -13.10 -3.33 13.74
C ASP A 89 -11.95 -2.30 13.75
N THR A 90 -10.98 -2.49 14.64
CA THR A 90 -9.90 -1.52 14.90
C THR A 90 -8.52 -2.11 14.62
N LEU A 91 -7.66 -1.27 14.06
CA LEU A 91 -6.30 -1.59 13.66
C LEU A 91 -5.31 -0.67 14.37
N GLU A 92 -4.11 -1.17 14.65
CA GLU A 92 -2.95 -0.38 15.05
C GLU A 92 -1.86 -0.46 13.99
N ILE A 93 -1.30 0.68 13.58
CA ILE A 93 -0.21 0.72 12.59
C ILE A 93 1.07 0.16 13.19
N VAL A 94 1.66 -0.85 12.52
CA VAL A 94 2.95 -1.43 12.94
C VAL A 94 4.10 -0.79 12.18
N LYS A 95 4.09 -0.82 10.84
CA LYS A 95 5.11 -0.22 9.96
C LYS A 95 4.71 -0.20 8.48
N PRO A 96 5.26 0.72 7.68
CA PRO A 96 5.06 0.71 6.23
C PRO A 96 5.80 -0.45 5.55
N ARG A 97 5.32 -0.85 4.37
CA ARG A 97 6.00 -1.77 3.44
C ARG A 97 5.85 -1.25 2.01
N PHE A 98 6.74 -1.69 1.12
CA PHE A 98 6.69 -1.38 -0.32
C PHE A 98 6.50 0.11 -0.62
N ASN A 99 7.36 0.98 -0.08
CA ASN A 99 7.27 2.44 -0.25
C ASN A 99 5.88 3.00 0.11
N ASN A 100 5.35 2.59 1.27
CA ASN A 100 4.06 3.02 1.80
C ASN A 100 2.84 2.64 0.95
N LYS A 101 2.97 1.69 0.02
CA LYS A 101 1.83 1.16 -0.75
C LYS A 101 0.93 0.27 0.08
N ILE A 102 1.51 -0.41 1.07
CA ILE A 102 0.77 -1.21 2.05
C ILE A 102 1.37 -0.96 3.46
N TYR A 103 0.59 -1.24 4.49
CA TYR A 103 1.05 -1.22 5.87
C TYR A 103 0.89 -2.59 6.53
N GLU A 104 1.85 -2.93 7.39
CA GLU A 104 1.64 -3.97 8.40
C GLU A 104 0.84 -3.36 9.55
N VAL A 105 -0.25 -4.02 9.93
CA VAL A 105 -1.19 -3.58 10.96
C VAL A 105 -1.47 -4.70 11.94
N LYS A 106 -1.78 -4.35 13.18
CA LYS A 106 -2.23 -5.28 14.21
C LYS A 106 -3.73 -5.14 14.38
N LEU A 107 -4.45 -6.25 14.30
CA LEU A 107 -5.89 -6.28 14.55
C LEU A 107 -6.14 -6.20 16.07
N MET A 108 -6.94 -5.23 16.53
CA MET A 108 -7.09 -4.93 17.95
C MET A 108 -8.33 -5.58 18.57
N ASN A 109 -9.32 -5.93 17.76
CA ASN A 109 -10.56 -6.58 18.17
C ASN A 109 -10.92 -7.78 17.26
N GLY A 110 -12.02 -8.48 17.56
CA GLY A 110 -12.42 -9.66 16.81
C GLY A 110 -11.72 -10.97 17.21
N PHE A 111 -11.90 -12.01 16.39
CA PHE A 111 -11.43 -13.36 16.68
C PHE A 111 -9.90 -13.48 16.57
N ASN A 112 -9.33 -12.90 15.52
CA ASN A 112 -7.90 -12.90 15.28
C ASN A 112 -7.18 -11.69 15.92
N LYS A 113 -7.71 -11.15 17.02
CA LYS A 113 -7.10 -10.03 17.74
C LYS A 113 -5.65 -10.33 18.13
N ASN A 114 -4.86 -9.26 18.22
CA ASN A 114 -3.41 -9.26 18.49
C ASN A 114 -2.52 -9.91 17.41
N ARG A 115 -3.07 -10.27 16.26
CA ARG A 115 -2.29 -10.77 15.12
C ARG A 115 -1.96 -9.64 14.15
N ASN A 116 -0.83 -9.80 13.46
CA ASN A 116 -0.40 -8.89 12.42
C ASN A 116 -0.93 -9.33 11.05
N PHE A 117 -1.26 -8.34 10.25
CA PHE A 117 -1.82 -8.45 8.91
C PHE A 117 -1.25 -7.35 8.02
N PHE A 118 -1.65 -7.36 6.75
CA PHE A 118 -1.33 -6.32 5.79
C PHE A 118 -2.60 -5.68 5.23
N ILE A 119 -2.56 -4.37 5.01
CA ILE A 119 -3.63 -3.59 4.39
C ILE A 119 -3.05 -2.69 3.31
N ILE A 120 -3.77 -2.52 2.21
CA ILE A 120 -3.41 -1.56 1.16
C ILE A 120 -3.65 -0.15 1.70
N THR A 121 -2.70 0.76 1.47
CA THR A 121 -2.77 2.11 2.04
C THR A 121 -4.02 2.86 1.60
N ASP A 122 -4.44 2.70 0.34
CA ASP A 122 -5.65 3.33 -0.18
C ASP A 122 -6.90 2.80 0.56
N ASP A 123 -6.99 1.49 0.79
CA ASP A 123 -8.12 0.89 1.53
C ASP A 123 -8.16 1.41 2.97
N LEU A 124 -7.00 1.53 3.62
CA LEU A 124 -6.92 2.11 4.96
C LEU A 124 -7.41 3.56 4.97
N LYS A 125 -6.91 4.41 4.07
CA LYS A 125 -7.27 5.84 4.03
C LYS A 125 -8.73 6.08 3.63
N ASN A 126 -9.29 5.24 2.76
CA ASN A 126 -10.63 5.41 2.23
C ASN A 126 -11.70 4.83 3.16
N ASN A 127 -11.38 3.76 3.88
CA ASN A 127 -12.39 2.98 4.61
C ASN A 127 -12.34 3.16 6.13
N PHE A 128 -11.22 3.66 6.64
CA PHE A 128 -10.99 3.81 8.07
C PHE A 128 -10.84 5.27 8.48
N LYS A 129 -11.14 5.52 9.75
CA LYS A 129 -10.94 6.80 10.41
C LYS A 129 -9.88 6.66 11.50
N GLN A 130 -8.92 7.58 11.54
CA GLN A 130 -7.95 7.64 12.63
C GLN A 130 -8.66 7.98 13.94
N MET A 131 -8.42 7.18 14.98
CA MET A 131 -8.93 7.46 16.32
C MET A 131 -8.06 8.52 16.97
N GLU A 132 -8.68 9.58 17.48
CA GLU A 132 -7.99 10.53 18.35
C GLU A 132 -7.74 9.84 19.69
N LEU A 133 -6.48 9.78 20.12
CA LEU A 133 -6.16 9.43 21.49
C LEU A 133 -6.63 10.59 22.36
N ASP A 134 -7.74 10.41 23.08
CA ASP A 134 -8.13 11.30 24.18
C ASP A 134 -6.91 11.41 25.12
N LYS A 135 -6.28 12.58 25.11
CA LYS A 135 -5.10 12.90 25.93
C LYS A 135 -5.50 13.20 27.37
#